data_AF-A0A1N6IHZ5-F1
#
_entry.id   AF-A0A1N6IHZ5-F1
#
_cell.length_a   1.000
_cell.length_b   1.000
_cell.length_c   1.000
_cell.angle_alpha   90.00
_cell.angle_beta   90.00
_cell.angle_gamma   90.00
#
_symmetry.space_group_name_H-M   'P 1'
#
loop_
_entity.id
_entity.type
_entity.pdbx_description
1 polymer ?
#
loop_
_entity_poly.entity_id
_entity_poly.type
_entity_poly.pdbx_seq_one_letter_code
_entity_poly.pdbx_strand_id
1 'polypeptide(L)' 'MFDGVTLNHEQQQEAAERIHALMAEGMSSGEAIMQVANEIRTQAAQASSPEE' A
#
# COMPACT_ATOMS: atom_id res chain seq x y z
N MET A 1 -4.65 -4.87 18.96
CA MET A 1 -5.16 -5.37 17.67
C MET A 1 -4.43 -4.59 16.59
N PHE A 2 -3.58 -5.25 15.79
CA PHE A 2 -3.13 -4.65 14.53
C PHE A 2 -4.37 -4.65 13.65
N ASP A 3 -4.93 -3.46 13.38
CA ASP A 3 -6.02 -3.27 12.43
C ASP A 3 -5.47 -3.62 11.04
N GLY A 4 -5.44 -4.92 10.79
CA GLY A 4 -4.62 -5.56 9.78
C GLY A 4 -5.34 -5.50 8.47
N VAL A 5 -5.03 -4.50 7.66
CA VAL A 5 -5.32 -4.54 6.23
C VAL A 5 -4.63 -5.79 5.68
N THR A 6 -5.40 -6.86 5.48
CA THR A 6 -4.91 -8.10 4.89
C THR A 6 -4.95 -7.95 3.39
N LEU A 7 -3.77 -7.79 2.79
CA LEU A 7 -3.62 -7.77 1.34
C LEU A 7 -3.75 -9.18 0.77
N ASN A 8 -4.49 -9.32 -0.33
CA ASN A 8 -4.45 -10.55 -1.11
C ASN A 8 -3.08 -10.71 -1.81
N HIS A 9 -2.79 -11.88 -2.38
CA HIS A 9 -1.51 -12.15 -3.03
C HIS A 9 -1.18 -11.16 -4.17
N GLU A 10 -2.18 -10.73 -4.92
CA GLU A 10 -2.00 -9.76 -6.02
C GLU A 10 -1.64 -8.37 -5.48
N GLN A 11 -2.32 -7.90 -4.45
CA GLN A 11 -2.05 -6.62 -3.79
C GLN A 11 -0.69 -6.61 -3.09
N GLN A 12 -0.24 -7.74 -2.54
CA GLN A 12 1.11 -7.86 -1.99
C GLN A 12 2.17 -7.72 -3.08
N GLN A 13 1.93 -8.33 -4.25
CA GLN A 13 2.84 -8.25 -5.38
C GLN A 13 2.87 -6.83 -5.97
N GLU A 14 1.72 -6.21 -6.17
CA GLU A 14 1.62 -4.82 -6.63
C GLU A 14 2.33 -3.86 -5.66
N ALA A 15 2.13 -4.04 -4.34
CA ALA A 15 2.82 -3.25 -3.33
C ALA A 15 4.35 -3.39 -3.43
N ALA A 16 4.85 -4.61 -3.64
CA ALA A 16 6.28 -4.86 -3.81
C ALA A 16 6.82 -4.18 -5.08
N GLU A 17 6.14 -4.34 -6.22
CA GLU A 17 6.51 -3.70 -7.47
C GLU A 17 6.52 -2.18 -7.36
N ARG A 18 5.56 -1.60 -6.63
CA ARG A 18 5.49 -0.16 -6.38
C ARG A 18 6.66 0.33 -5.52
N ILE A 19 6.99 -0.39 -4.46
CA ILE A 19 8.16 -0.07 -3.62
C ILE A 19 9.45 -0.12 -4.47
N HIS A 20 9.60 -1.13 -5.33
CA HIS A 20 10.75 -1.23 -6.23
C HIS A 20 10.82 -0.09 -7.25
N ALA A 21 9.69 0.33 -7.83
CA ALA A 21 9.63 1.47 -8.74
C ALA A 21 10.04 2.78 -8.04
N LEU A 22 9.51 3.05 -6.85
CA LEU A 22 9.86 4.23 -6.06
C LEU A 22 11.36 4.24 -5.71
N MET A 23 11.93 3.09 -5.36
CA MET A 23 13.38 2.98 -5.13
C MET A 23 14.20 3.24 -6.40
N ALA A 24 13.72 2.81 -7.58
CA ALA A 24 14.37 3.09 -8.85
C ALA A 24 14.34 4.60 -9.21
N GLU A 25 13.32 5.32 -8.73
CA GLU A 25 13.21 6.78 -8.82
C GLU A 25 14.12 7.52 -7.82
N GLY A 26 14.84 6.78 -6.97
CA GLY A 26 15.78 7.33 -5.99
C GLY A 26 15.20 7.51 -4.58
N MET A 27 13.99 7.02 -4.32
CA MET A 27 13.39 7.05 -2.98
C MET A 27 14.07 6.03 -2.05
N SER A 28 14.24 6.40 -0.78
CA SER A 28 14.69 5.46 0.25
C SER A 28 13.66 4.36 0.46
N SER A 29 14.12 3.13 0.73
CA SER A 29 13.24 1.98 0.98
C SER A 29 12.23 2.26 2.10
N GLY A 30 12.62 3.00 3.15
CA GLY A 30 11.72 3.35 4.26
C GLY A 30 10.60 4.31 3.85
N GLU A 31 10.93 5.33 3.05
CA GLU A 31 9.93 6.27 2.51
C GLU A 31 8.99 5.57 1.53
N ALA A 32 9.52 4.72 0.63
CA ALA A 32 8.73 3.98 -0.33
C ALA A 32 7.72 3.05 0.37
N ILE A 33 8.15 2.33 1.41
CA ILE A 33 7.26 1.48 2.21
C ILE A 33 6.17 2.31 2.90
N MET A 34 6.53 3.44 3.51
CA MET A 34 5.56 4.31 4.18
C MET A 34 4.52 4.86 3.21
N GLN A 35 4.94 5.29 2.02
CA GLN A 35 4.05 5.79 0.99
C GLN A 35 3.07 4.71 0.55
N VAL A 36 3.57 3.54 0.15
CA VAL A 36 2.73 2.43 -0.32
C VAL A 36 1.79 1.92 0.78
N ALA A 37 2.25 1.83 2.04
CA ALA A 37 1.39 1.48 3.16
C ALA A 37 0.24 2.49 3.38
N ASN A 38 0.50 3.77 3.15
CA ASN A 38 -0.52 4.81 3.28
C ASN A 38 -1.54 4.77 2.12
N GLU A 39 -1.05 4.54 0.90
CA GLU A 39 -1.90 4.31 -0.28
C GLU A 39 -2.84 3.12 -0.07
N ILE A 40 -2.31 2.00 0.42
CA ILE A 40 -3.09 0.79 0.72
C ILE A 40 -4.17 1.05 1.77
N ARG A 41 -3.83 1.76 2.85
CA ARG A 41 -4.81 2.12 3.89
C ARG A 41 -5.90 3.04 3.35
N THR A 42 -5.54 4.01 2.51
CA THR A 42 -6.49 4.95 1.90
C THR A 42 -7.46 4.21 0.98
N GLN A 43 -6.94 3.32 0.13
CA GLN A 43 -7.77 2.49 -0.75
C GLN A 43 -8.69 1.55 0.04
N ALA A 44 -8.20 0.92 1.10
CA ALA A 44 -9.02 0.07 1.97
C ALA A 44 -10.13 0.86 2.67
N ALA A 45 -9.84 2.07 3.14
CA ALA A 45 -10.84 2.96 3.75
C ALA A 45 -11.89 3.45 2.74
N GLN A 46 -11.48 3.75 1.50
CA GLN A 46 -12.40 4.13 0.43
C GLN A 46 -13.29 2.96 -0.02
N ALA A 47 -12.72 1.76 -0.17
CA ALA A 47 -13.47 0.55 -0.52
C ALA A 47 -14.48 0.12 0.56
N SER A 48 -14.27 0.56 1.81
CA SER A 48 -15.15 0.29 2.95
C SER A 48 -16.23 1.35 3.15
N SER A 49 -16.31 2.39 2.30
CA SER A 49 -17.43 3.35 2.31
C SER A 49 -18.57 2.76 1.48
N PRO A 50 -19.68 2.28 2.09
CA PRO A 50 -20.87 1.95 1.33
C PRO A 50 -21.43 3.26 0.77
N GLU A 51 -21.66 3.31 -0.53
CA GLU A 51 -22.51 4.35 -1.14
C GLU A 51 -23.83 4.42 -0.35
N GLU A 52 -24.17 5.62 0.13
CA GLU A 52 -25.46 5.97 0.77
C GLU A 52 -26.63 5.90 -0.22
#